data_AF-A0A7C6WUD4-F1
#
_entry.id   AF-A0A7C6WUD4-F1
#
_cell.length_a   1.000
_cell.length_b   1.000
_cell.length_c   1.000
_cell.angle_alpha   90.00
_cell.angle_beta   90.00
_cell.angle_gamma   90.00
#
_symmetry.space_group_name_H-M   'P 1'
#
loop_
_entity.id
_entity.type
_entity.pdbx_description
1 polymer ?
#
loop_
_entity_poly.entity_id
_entity_poly.type
_entity_poly.pdbx_seq_one_letter_code
_entity_poly.pdbx_strand_id
1 'polypeptide(L)' 'MSYKRDEISNKINVDADQIKKEFGIDLFLFLDAVSLGLNDNEIADLIGYDIEKIRKVRKRLGNVSSKIGINYKKNLPPR' A
#
# COMPACT_ATOMS: atom_id res chain seq x y z
N MET A 1 -21.60 15.83 22.59
CA MET A 1 -20.14 15.92 22.33
C MET A 1 -19.80 14.91 21.23
N SER A 2 -19.80 15.34 19.97
CA SER A 2 -19.57 14.44 18.82
C SER A 2 -18.08 14.50 18.46
N TYR A 3 -17.37 13.38 18.63
CA TYR A 3 -15.96 13.29 18.27
C TYR A 3 -15.83 13.37 16.75
N LYS A 4 -15.56 14.58 16.26
CA LYS A 4 -15.13 14.80 14.88
C LYS A 4 -13.73 14.23 14.76
N ARG A 5 -13.63 12.95 14.43
CA ARG A 5 -12.38 12.38 13.90
C ARG A 5 -12.29 12.88 12.48
N ASP A 6 -11.64 14.02 12.31
CA ASP A 6 -11.04 14.41 11.04
C ASP A 6 -9.93 13.39 10.73
N GLU A 7 -10.33 12.15 10.41
CA GLU A 7 -9.48 11.17 9.77
C GLU A 7 -9.19 11.73 8.39
N ILE A 8 -8.04 12.40 8.30
CA ILE A 8 -7.38 12.75 7.05
C ILE A 8 -7.02 11.41 6.39
N SER A 9 -8.02 10.79 5.77
CA SER A 9 -7.82 9.83 4.70
C SER A 9 -7.28 10.65 3.54
N ASN A 10 -5.99 10.98 3.62
CA ASN A 10 -5.18 11.43 2.50
C ASN A 10 -5.31 10.33 1.46
N LYS A 11 -6.31 10.45 0.57
CA LYS A 11 -6.46 9.59 -0.59
C LYS A 11 -5.26 9.86 -1.46
N ILE A 12 -4.19 9.11 -1.23
CA ILE A 12 -3.06 9.10 -2.14
C ILE A 12 -3.62 8.53 -3.44
N ASN A 13 -3.77 9.39 -4.44
CA ASN A 13 -4.16 8.98 -5.78
C ASN A 13 -2.93 8.31 -6.39
N VAL A 14 -2.84 7.00 -6.20
CA VAL A 14 -1.73 6.18 -6.69
C VAL A 14 -2.20 5.42 -7.91
N ASP A 15 -1.52 5.63 -9.02
CA ASP A 15 -1.72 4.86 -10.24
C ASP A 15 -0.93 3.54 -10.15
N ALA A 16 -1.64 2.42 -10.15
CA ALA A 16 -1.04 1.09 -10.03
C ALA A 16 -0.17 0.73 -11.24
N ASP A 17 -0.59 1.12 -12.45
CA ASP A 17 0.15 0.91 -13.68
C ASP A 17 1.45 1.72 -13.68
N GLN A 18 1.43 2.94 -13.15
CA GLN A 18 2.63 3.76 -12.98
C GLN A 18 3.63 3.11 -12.03
N ILE A 19 3.19 2.64 -10.86
CA ILE A 19 4.07 1.95 -9.89
C ILE A 19 4.67 0.69 -10.52
N LYS A 20 3.87 -0.09 -11.22
CA LYS A 20 4.35 -1.30 -11.91
C LYS A 20 5.37 -0.96 -12.99
N LYS A 21 5.18 0.10 -13.76
CA LYS A 21 6.15 0.56 -14.78
C LYS A 21 7.44 1.10 -14.16
N GLU A 22 7.35 1.88 -13.08
CA GLU A 22 8.49 2.56 -12.48
C GLU A 22 9.35 1.64 -11.60
N PHE A 23 8.71 0.75 -10.85
CA PHE A 23 9.40 -0.09 -9.86
C PHE A 23 9.38 -1.58 -10.19
N GLY A 24 8.56 -2.02 -11.15
CA GLY A 24 8.38 -3.44 -11.47
C GLY A 24 7.65 -4.22 -10.37
N ILE A 25 6.99 -3.52 -9.45
CA ILE A 25 6.29 -4.10 -8.31
C ILE A 25 4.80 -4.11 -8.58
N ASP A 26 4.16 -5.25 -8.32
CA ASP A 26 2.70 -5.30 -8.25
C ASP A 26 2.22 -4.54 -7.00
N LEU A 27 1.58 -3.39 -7.24
CA LEU A 27 1.11 -2.53 -6.16
C LEU A 27 0.09 -3.25 -5.27
N PHE A 28 -0.80 -4.07 -5.83
CA PHE A 28 -1.82 -4.75 -5.02
C PHE A 28 -1.19 -5.79 -4.10
N LEU A 29 -0.23 -6.56 -4.61
CA LEU A 29 0.49 -7.54 -3.80
C LEU A 29 1.31 -6.87 -2.68
N PHE A 30 1.96 -5.74 -2.98
CA PHE A 30 2.64 -4.93 -1.97
C PHE A 30 1.68 -4.45 -0.88
N LEU A 31 0.51 -3.94 -1.27
CA LEU A 31 -0.48 -3.41 -0.33
C LEU A 31 -1.11 -4.51 0.53
N ASP A 32 -1.39 -5.68 -0.04
CA ASP A 32 -1.86 -6.85 0.72
C ASP A 32 -0.83 -7.22 1.79
N ALA A 33 0.46 -7.26 1.44
CA ALA A 33 1.54 -7.56 2.36
C ALA A 33 1.67 -6.48 3.47
N VAL A 34 1.52 -5.19 3.12
CA VAL A 34 1.44 -4.10 4.10
C VAL A 34 0.23 -4.25 5.02
N SER A 35 -0.93 -4.62 4.49
CA SER A 35 -2.16 -4.86 5.27
C SER A 35 -2.02 -6.03 6.25
N LEU A 36 -1.19 -7.03 5.93
CA LEU A 36 -0.81 -8.11 6.85
C LEU A 36 0.16 -7.66 7.95
N GLY A 37 0.66 -6.43 7.90
CA GLY A 37 1.59 -5.88 8.89
C GLY A 37 3.05 -6.17 8.61
N LEU A 38 3.39 -6.64 7.41
CA LEU A 38 4.75 -7.01 7.05
C LEU A 38 5.65 -5.77 6.87
N ASN A 39 6.88 -5.89 7.33
CA ASN A 39 7.94 -4.90 7.16
C ASN A 39 8.61 -5.04 5.78
N ASP A 40 9.45 -4.08 5.39
CA ASP A 40 10.04 -4.06 4.05
C ASP A 40 10.83 -5.34 3.68
N ASN A 41 11.55 -5.93 4.64
CA ASN A 41 12.30 -7.17 4.40
C ASN A 41 11.35 -8.34 4.20
N GLU A 42 10.35 -8.48 5.07
CA GLU A 42 9.34 -9.55 4.96
C GLU A 42 8.54 -9.43 3.65
N ILE A 43 8.21 -8.22 3.24
CA ILE A 43 7.55 -7.95 1.97
C ILE A 43 8.45 -8.37 0.81
N ALA A 44 9.71 -7.93 0.80
CA ALA A 44 10.70 -8.27 -0.23
C ALA A 44 10.87 -9.78 -0.39
N ASP A 45 10.99 -10.49 0.74
CA ASP A 45 11.11 -11.96 0.77
C ASP A 45 9.85 -12.65 0.27
N LEU A 46 8.66 -12.17 0.66
CA LEU A 46 7.38 -12.77 0.29
C LEU A 46 7.08 -12.68 -1.21
N ILE A 47 7.35 -11.52 -1.80
CA ILE A 47 7.00 -11.23 -3.20
C ILE A 47 8.18 -11.41 -4.17
N GLY A 48 9.38 -11.67 -3.64
CA GLY A 48 10.59 -11.90 -4.43
C GLY A 48 11.12 -10.64 -5.11
N TYR A 49 10.94 -9.46 -4.53
CA TYR A 49 11.46 -8.20 -5.07
C TYR A 49 12.60 -7.65 -4.23
N ASP A 50 13.44 -6.83 -4.87
CA ASP A 50 14.54 -6.14 -4.21
C ASP A 50 14.02 -5.21 -3.09
N ILE A 51 14.62 -5.34 -1.91
CA ILE A 51 14.33 -4.53 -0.73
C ILE A 51 14.41 -3.03 -1.01
N GLU A 52 15.33 -2.57 -1.86
CA GLU A 52 15.45 -1.17 -2.23
C GLU A 52 14.22 -0.68 -3.00
N LYS A 53 13.65 -1.52 -3.87
CA LYS A 53 12.43 -1.19 -4.62
C LYS A 53 11.23 -1.09 -3.69
N ILE A 54 11.13 -2.01 -2.73
CA ILE A 54 10.08 -1.99 -1.69
C ILE A 54 10.14 -0.72 -0.86
N ARG A 55 11.34 -0.32 -0.43
CA ARG A 55 11.53 0.93 0.31
C ARG A 55 11.15 2.16 -0.51
N LYS A 56 11.48 2.18 -1.80
CA LYS A 56 11.10 3.28 -2.71
C LYS A 56 9.59 3.36 -2.89
N VAL A 57 8.91 2.24 -3.12
CA VAL A 57 7.44 2.18 -3.24
C VAL A 57 6.78 2.62 -1.94
N ARG A 58 7.21 2.10 -0.77
CA ARG A 58 6.66 2.51 0.52
C ARG A 58 6.81 4.01 0.77
N LYS A 59 7.98 4.58 0.46
CA LYS A 59 8.20 6.04 0.56
C LYS A 59 7.33 6.83 -0.41
N ARG A 60 7.21 6.38 -1.66
CA ARG A 60 6.35 7.00 -2.68
C ARG A 60 4.89 7.04 -2.23
N LEU A 61 4.46 6.01 -1.51
CA LEU A 61 3.15 5.89 -0.90
C LEU A 61 3.03 6.64 0.44
N GLY A 62 3.97 7.49 0.84
CA GLY A 62 3.86 8.26 2.07
C GLY A 62 4.07 7.43 3.34
N ASN A 63 4.93 6.41 3.28
CA ASN A 63 5.24 5.50 4.38
C ASN A 63 4.02 4.75 4.92
N VAL A 64 3.20 4.21 4.01
CA VAL A 64 2.08 3.32 4.37
C VAL A 64 2.52 2.22 5.33
N SER A 65 1.70 1.99 6.34
CA SER A 65 1.85 0.93 7.34
C SER A 65 0.49 0.30 7.61
N SER A 66 0.45 -0.87 8.23
CA SER A 66 -0.80 -1.54 8.62
C SER A 66 -1.69 -0.72 9.55
N LYS A 67 -1.13 0.30 10.23
CA LYS A 67 -1.89 1.25 11.05
C LYS A 67 -2.52 2.39 10.25
N ILE A 68 -2.00 2.68 9.06
CA ILE A 68 -2.63 3.65 8.15
C ILE A 68 -3.76 2.88 7.49
N GLY A 69 -5.00 3.20 7.87
CA GLY A 69 -6.22 2.61 7.30
C GLY A 69 -6.35 2.92 5.82
N ILE A 70 -5.60 2.18 5.00
CA ILE A 70 -5.68 2.19 3.55
C ILE A 70 -6.95 1.45 3.14
N ASN A 71 -8.08 2.16 3.18
CA ASN A 71 -9.36 1.65 2.70
C ASN A 71 -9.34 1.61 1.16
N TYR A 72 -8.86 0.49 0.59
CA TYR A 72 -9.00 0.22 -0.83
C TYR A 72 -10.43 -0.24 -1.12
N LYS A 73 -11.17 0.55 -1.91
CA LYS A 73 -12.46 0.10 -2.46
C LYS A 73 -12.19 -1.08 -3.40
N LYS A 74 -12.30 -2.30 -2.89
CA LYS A 74 -12.43 -3.50 -3.71
C LYS A 74 -13.80 -3.43 -4.36
N ASN A 75 -13.86 -3.04 -5.64
CA ASN A 75 -15.08 -3.20 -6.43
C ASN A 75 -15.29 -4.70 -6.65
N LEU A 76 -15.86 -5.37 -5.66
CA LEU A 76 -16.33 -6.74 -5.80
C LEU A 76 -17.61 -6.69 -6.64
N PRO A 77 -17.71 -7.48 -7.73
CA PRO A 77 -18.98 -7.58 -8.45
C PRO A 77 -20.06 -8.16 -7.52
N PRO A 78 -21.32 -7.69 -7.63
CA PRO A 78 -22.42 -8.24 -6.84
C PRO A 78 -22.61 -9.73 -7.17
N ARG A 79 -22.85 -10.52 -6.12
CA ARG A 79 -23.26 -11.93 -6.21
C ARG A 79 -24.63 -12.08 -6.84
#